data_AF-J2JAA5-F1
#
_entry.id   AF-J2JAA5-F1
#
_cell.length_a   1.000
_cell.length_b   1.000
_cell.length_c   1.000
_cell.angle_alpha   90.00
_cell.angle_beta   90.00
_cell.angle_gamma   90.00
#
_symmetry.space_group_name_H-M   'P 1'
#
loop_
_entity.id
_entity.type
_entity.pdbx_description
1 polymer ?
#
loop_
_entity_poly.entity_id
_entity_poly.type
_entity_poly.pdbx_seq_one_letter_code
_entity_poly.pdbx_strand_id
1 'polypeptide(L)'
;MLSDTPSQTIFNLTADGLACERPGVLRDYAGWSVGKRRKLNVCRFMAERIAPRYMFPLSFRYGDRPVTSDELIAELERILLEVSAERAFLMASKDWDQRQIVRREIAEAISKRLVGRFTVVQVDNSEELLRRSSGGSGTWWETGQMAP
;
A
#
# COMPACT_ATOMS: atom_id res chain seq x y z
N MET A 1 2.15 -18.69 9.95
CA MET A 1 3.47 -18.55 9.34
C MET A 1 3.42 -17.40 8.35
N LEU A 2 4.05 -16.26 8.65
CA LEU A 2 4.38 -15.27 7.64
C LEU A 2 5.50 -15.88 6.79
N SER A 3 5.14 -16.61 5.73
CA SER A 3 6.10 -17.34 4.87
C SER A 3 6.83 -16.43 3.89
N ASP A 4 6.30 -15.24 3.66
CA ASP A 4 6.84 -14.30 2.69
C ASP A 4 8.06 -13.60 3.26
N THR A 5 9.00 -13.18 2.42
CA THR A 5 10.07 -12.26 2.85
C THR A 5 9.50 -10.84 3.03
N PRO A 6 10.14 -9.95 3.82
CA PRO A 6 9.69 -8.55 3.93
C PRO A 6 9.54 -7.85 2.57
N SER A 7 10.45 -8.13 1.63
CA SER A 7 10.36 -7.60 0.26
C SER A 7 9.12 -8.11 -0.48
N GLN A 8 8.81 -9.41 -0.35
CA GLN A 8 7.62 -9.99 -0.97
C GLN A 8 6.32 -9.43 -0.34
N THR A 9 6.30 -9.25 0.98
CA THR A 9 5.17 -8.62 1.68
C THR A 9 4.94 -7.19 1.17
N ILE A 10 5.99 -6.38 1.07
CA ILE A 10 5.89 -5.01 0.51
C ILE A 10 5.37 -5.07 -0.93
N PHE A 11 5.92 -5.95 -1.76
CA PHE A 11 5.50 -6.10 -3.16
C PHE A 11 4.01 -6.41 -3.26
N ASN A 12 3.54 -7.43 -2.52
CA ASN A 12 2.14 -7.87 -2.53
C ASN A 12 1.21 -6.73 -2.09
N LEU A 13 1.50 -6.11 -0.94
CA LEU A 13 0.69 -5.01 -0.40
C LEU A 13 0.67 -3.78 -1.31
N THR A 14 1.78 -3.49 -2.00
CA THR A 14 1.84 -2.39 -2.97
C THR A 14 1.00 -2.72 -4.19
N ALA A 15 1.16 -3.91 -4.77
CA ALA A 15 0.43 -4.34 -5.95
C ALA A 15 -1.08 -4.32 -5.68
N ASP A 16 -1.51 -4.84 -4.53
CA ASP A 16 -2.92 -4.82 -4.10
C ASP A 16 -3.41 -3.40 -3.81
N GLY A 17 -2.57 -2.57 -3.16
CA GLY A 17 -2.83 -1.15 -2.94
C GLY A 17 -3.16 -0.42 -4.23
N LEU A 18 -2.29 -0.54 -5.23
CA LEU A 18 -2.46 0.04 -6.55
C LEU A 18 -3.62 -0.58 -7.34
N ALA A 19 -3.92 -1.86 -7.12
CA ALA A 19 -5.06 -2.54 -7.73
C ALA A 19 -6.41 -2.01 -7.25
N CYS A 20 -6.48 -1.69 -5.97
CA CYS A 20 -7.67 -1.18 -5.29
C CYS A 20 -7.84 0.33 -5.42
N GLU A 21 -6.93 1.03 -6.11
CA GLU A 21 -7.07 2.47 -6.29
C GLU A 21 -8.28 2.83 -7.15
N ARG A 22 -8.90 3.96 -6.81
CA ARG A 22 -10.08 4.43 -7.54
C ARG A 22 -9.69 4.76 -8.98
N PRO A 23 -10.53 4.45 -9.99
CA PRO A 23 -10.22 4.77 -11.39
C PRO A 23 -9.88 6.25 -11.65
N GLY A 24 -10.50 7.17 -10.90
CA GLY A 24 -10.18 8.61 -10.96
C GLY A 24 -8.77 8.94 -10.47
N VAL A 25 -8.31 8.29 -9.40
CA VAL A 25 -6.96 8.45 -8.84
C VAL A 25 -5.92 7.92 -9.81
N LEU A 26 -6.15 6.72 -10.36
CA LEU A 26 -5.26 6.14 -11.37
C LEU A 26 -5.18 7.00 -12.63
N ARG A 27 -6.29 7.61 -13.06
CA ARG A 27 -6.31 8.54 -14.20
C ARG A 27 -5.54 9.83 -13.90
N ASP A 28 -5.70 10.39 -12.70
CA ASP A 28 -4.97 11.60 -12.28
C ASP A 28 -3.46 11.35 -12.18
N TYR A 29 -3.06 10.15 -11.76
CA TYR A 29 -1.68 9.68 -11.72
C TYR A 29 -1.11 9.43 -13.13
N ALA A 30 -1.85 8.72 -13.96
CA ALA A 30 -1.47 8.36 -15.33
C ALA A 30 -1.40 9.57 -16.27
N GLY A 31 -2.20 10.60 -16.00
CA GLY A 31 -2.50 11.65 -16.97
C GLY A 31 -3.48 11.15 -18.04
N TRP A 32 -4.11 12.09 -18.74
CA TRP A 32 -5.08 11.76 -19.80
C TRP A 32 -4.41 11.36 -21.13
N SER A 33 -3.15 11.74 -21.34
CA SER A 33 -2.31 11.27 -22.44
C SER A 33 -0.83 11.41 -22.08
N VAL A 34 0.04 10.70 -22.80
CA VAL A 34 1.50 10.86 -22.70
C VAL A 34 1.87 12.32 -22.96
N GLY A 35 2.71 12.91 -22.10
CA GLY A 35 3.12 14.31 -22.18
C GLY A 35 2.11 15.35 -21.67
N LYS A 36 0.90 14.95 -21.24
CA LYS A 36 -0.04 15.85 -20.54
C LYS A 36 0.19 15.80 -19.03
N ARG A 37 -0.18 16.88 -18.35
CA ARG A 37 0.18 17.14 -16.94
C ARG A 37 -0.46 16.09 -16.02
N ARG A 38 0.37 15.27 -15.37
CA ARG A 38 -0.01 14.42 -14.24
C ARG A 38 -0.32 15.30 -13.03
N LYS A 39 -1.27 14.89 -12.20
CA LYS A 39 -1.51 15.55 -10.91
C LYS A 39 -0.54 14.98 -9.88
N LEU A 40 0.67 15.56 -9.77
CA LEU A 40 1.74 15.02 -8.92
C LEU A 40 1.36 14.92 -7.43
N ASN A 41 0.45 15.78 -6.96
CA ASN A 41 -0.09 15.70 -5.60
C ASN A 41 -0.85 14.39 -5.32
N VAL A 42 -1.29 13.65 -6.36
CA VAL A 42 -1.92 12.34 -6.19
C VAL A 42 -0.94 11.28 -5.70
N CYS A 43 0.37 11.44 -5.95
CA CYS A 43 1.39 10.50 -5.50
C CYS A 43 1.40 10.41 -3.97
N ARG A 44 1.33 11.57 -3.29
CA ARG A 44 1.22 11.62 -1.84
C ARG A 44 -0.06 10.97 -1.33
N PHE A 45 -1.19 11.25 -1.98
CA PHE A 45 -2.48 10.65 -1.61
C PHE A 45 -2.46 9.11 -1.74
N MET A 46 -1.85 8.58 -2.80
CA MET A 46 -1.66 7.13 -2.96
C MET A 46 -0.72 6.57 -1.87
N ALA A 47 0.38 7.26 -1.57
CA ALA A 47 1.31 6.87 -0.52
C ALA A 47 0.65 6.83 0.87
N GLU A 48 -0.17 7.82 1.21
CA GLU A 48 -0.95 7.88 2.46
C GLU A 48 -1.91 6.70 2.63
N ARG A 49 -2.45 6.17 1.52
CA ARG A 49 -3.35 5.00 1.54
C ARG A 49 -2.61 3.67 1.63
N ILE A 50 -1.39 3.60 1.10
CA ILE A 50 -0.60 2.38 1.01
C ILE A 50 0.25 2.19 2.27
N ALA A 51 0.94 3.23 2.75
CA ALA A 51 1.90 3.14 3.87
C ALA A 51 1.33 2.49 5.14
N PRO A 52 0.09 2.81 5.61
CA PRO A 52 -0.47 2.17 6.80
C PRO A 52 -0.61 0.65 6.68
N ARG A 53 -0.75 0.13 5.46
CA ARG A 53 -0.85 -1.31 5.21
C ARG A 53 0.46 -2.03 5.48
N TYR A 54 1.60 -1.36 5.35
CA TYR A 54 2.91 -1.94 5.67
C TYR A 54 3.15 -1.96 7.17
N MET A 55 2.75 -0.90 7.87
CA MET A 55 3.02 -0.72 9.30
C MET A 55 2.32 -1.74 10.19
N PHE A 56 1.34 -2.47 9.64
CA PHE A 56 0.80 -3.63 10.32
C PHE A 56 1.81 -4.79 10.28
N PRO A 57 2.01 -5.54 9.18
CA PRO A 57 2.87 -6.73 9.20
C PRO A 57 4.39 -6.46 9.25
N LEU A 58 4.85 -5.21 9.18
CA LEU A 58 6.26 -4.87 9.05
C LEU A 58 6.69 -3.76 10.01
N SER A 59 7.89 -3.93 10.58
CA SER A 59 8.61 -2.90 11.33
C SER A 59 9.72 -2.33 10.46
N PHE A 60 9.76 -1.00 10.35
CA PHE A 60 10.76 -0.27 9.58
C PHE A 60 11.67 0.50 10.53
N ARG A 61 12.99 0.37 10.34
CA ARG A 61 14.01 1.12 11.09
C ARG A 61 14.99 1.81 10.14
N TYR A 62 15.46 2.98 10.56
CA TYR A 62 16.53 3.71 9.89
C TYR A 62 17.70 3.85 10.88
N GLY A 63 18.64 2.91 10.83
CA GLY A 63 19.59 2.72 11.93
C GLY A 63 18.85 2.29 13.20
N ASP A 64 19.07 3.02 14.30
CA ASP A 64 18.52 2.65 15.62
C ASP A 64 17.16 3.28 15.95
N ARG A 65 16.57 4.04 15.02
CA ARG A 65 15.25 4.66 15.24
C ARG A 65 14.16 3.97 14.42
N PRO A 66 12.94 3.86 14.97
CA PRO A 66 11.77 3.48 14.18
C PRO A 66 11.48 4.54 13.11
N VAL A 67 11.03 4.09 11.95
CA VAL A 67 10.56 4.97 10.85
C VAL A 67 9.12 5.37 11.13
N THR A 68 8.83 6.65 11.00
CA THR A 68 7.48 7.20 11.18
C THR A 68 6.61 7.00 9.93
N SER A 69 5.29 7.11 10.09
CA SER A 69 4.34 7.00 8.96
C SER A 69 4.65 8.05 7.89
N ASP A 70 4.90 9.29 8.30
CA ASP A 70 5.18 10.39 7.38
C ASP A 70 6.48 10.18 6.58
N GLU A 71 7.50 9.59 7.18
CA GLU A 71 8.75 9.25 6.47
C GLU A 71 8.54 8.16 5.43
N LEU A 72 7.73 7.15 5.77
CA LEU A 72 7.38 6.07 4.84
C LEU A 72 6.52 6.59 3.69
N ILE A 73 5.55 7.47 3.98
CA ILE A 73 4.72 8.17 2.99
C ILE A 73 5.60 9.02 2.07
N ALA A 74 6.52 9.80 2.62
CA ALA A 74 7.42 10.65 1.84
C ALA A 74 8.34 9.82 0.92
N GLU A 75 8.81 8.65 1.38
CA GLU A 75 9.61 7.75 0.56
C GLU A 75 8.79 7.15 -0.59
N LEU A 76 7.57 6.68 -0.30
CA LEU A 76 6.65 6.17 -1.32
C LEU A 76 6.27 7.24 -2.35
N GLU A 77 5.95 8.45 -1.88
CA GLU A 77 5.66 9.60 -2.74
C GLU A 77 6.83 9.85 -3.70
N ARG A 78 8.07 9.85 -3.19
CA ARG A 78 9.26 10.05 -4.02
C ARG A 78 9.39 8.97 -5.09
N ILE A 79 9.21 7.70 -4.74
CA ILE A 79 9.32 6.58 -5.69
C ILE A 79 8.24 6.68 -6.77
N LEU A 80 6.99 7.02 -6.39
CA LEU A 80 5.89 7.21 -7.33
C LEU A 80 6.14 8.39 -8.29
N LEU A 81 6.78 9.47 -7.80
CA LEU A 81 7.14 10.61 -8.64
C LEU A 81 8.25 10.29 -9.66
N GLU A 82 9.15 9.36 -9.34
CA GLU A 82 10.23 8.90 -10.22
C GLU A 82 9.73 8.03 -11.39
N VAL A 83 8.52 7.48 -11.31
CA VAL A 83 7.92 6.72 -12.42
C VAL A 83 7.76 7.66 -13.63
N SER A 84 8.22 7.22 -14.81
CA SER A 84 8.13 8.03 -16.03
C SER A 84 6.67 8.28 -16.44
N ALA A 85 6.43 9.33 -17.22
CA ALA A 85 5.07 9.64 -17.69
C ALA A 85 4.49 8.51 -18.56
N GLU A 86 5.32 7.88 -19.38
CA GLU A 86 4.97 6.76 -20.25
C GLU A 86 4.54 5.55 -19.42
N ARG A 87 5.31 5.20 -18.39
CA ARG A 87 4.96 4.09 -17.48
C ARG A 87 3.71 4.42 -16.67
N ALA A 88 3.62 5.63 -16.09
CA ALA A 88 2.44 6.06 -15.35
C ALA A 88 1.17 6.00 -16.21
N PHE A 89 1.25 6.40 -17.49
CA PHE A 89 0.12 6.35 -18.42
C PHE A 89 -0.48 4.95 -18.55
N LEU A 90 0.37 3.92 -18.56
CA LEU A 90 -0.07 2.53 -18.69
C LEU A 90 -0.86 2.02 -17.47
N MET A 91 -0.79 2.68 -16.30
CA MET A 91 -1.62 2.35 -15.14
C MET A 91 -3.12 2.57 -15.38
N ALA A 92 -3.46 3.45 -16.33
CA ALA A 92 -4.84 3.70 -16.77
C ALA A 92 -5.14 3.07 -18.15
N SER A 93 -4.26 2.20 -18.67
CA SER A 93 -4.47 1.52 -19.94
C SER A 93 -5.74 0.66 -19.91
N LYS A 94 -6.41 0.59 -21.07
CA LYS A 94 -7.53 -0.34 -21.28
C LYS A 94 -7.03 -1.79 -21.36
N ASP A 95 -5.78 -1.97 -21.80
CA ASP A 95 -5.10 -3.26 -21.79
C ASP A 95 -4.83 -3.69 -20.35
N TRP A 96 -5.39 -4.84 -19.97
CA TRP A 96 -5.25 -5.38 -18.62
C TRP A 96 -3.83 -5.88 -18.35
N ASP A 97 -3.20 -6.54 -19.31
CA ASP A 97 -1.85 -7.11 -19.15
C ASP A 97 -0.82 -6.00 -18.96
N GLN A 98 -0.87 -4.96 -19.80
CA GLN A 98 0.02 -3.80 -19.66
C GLN A 98 -0.09 -3.15 -18.29
N ARG A 99 -1.32 -2.97 -17.79
CA ARG A 99 -1.59 -2.38 -16.49
C ARG A 99 -1.09 -3.26 -15.34
N GLN A 100 -1.22 -4.59 -15.43
CA GLN A 100 -0.66 -5.49 -14.42
C GLN A 100 0.87 -5.48 -14.42
N ILE A 101 1.49 -5.47 -15.60
CA ILE A 101 2.95 -5.41 -15.74
C ILE A 101 3.49 -4.15 -15.05
N VAL A 102 2.94 -2.98 -15.38
CA VAL A 102 3.38 -1.70 -14.81
C VAL A 102 3.19 -1.65 -13.31
N ARG A 103 2.04 -2.13 -12.82
CA ARG A 103 1.75 -2.20 -11.39
C ARG A 103 2.77 -3.05 -10.66
N ARG A 104 3.10 -4.22 -11.19
CA ARG A 104 4.11 -5.12 -10.61
C ARG A 104 5.49 -4.49 -10.64
N GLU A 105 5.88 -3.83 -11.71
CA GLU A 105 7.16 -3.10 -11.77
C GLU A 105 7.24 -1.98 -10.73
N ILE A 106 6.17 -1.19 -10.55
CA ILE A 106 6.11 -0.16 -9.51
C ILE A 106 6.22 -0.80 -8.12
N ALA A 107 5.49 -1.88 -7.87
CA ALA A 107 5.56 -2.63 -6.61
C ALA A 107 6.96 -3.19 -6.34
N GLU A 108 7.64 -3.69 -7.38
CA GLU A 108 9.00 -4.20 -7.30
C GLU A 108 10.01 -3.07 -7.02
N ALA A 109 9.88 -1.93 -7.69
CA ALA A 109 10.72 -0.76 -7.46
C ALA A 109 10.56 -0.24 -6.02
N ILE A 110 9.33 -0.17 -5.52
CA ILE A 110 9.03 0.21 -4.13
C ILE A 110 9.65 -0.79 -3.15
N SER A 111 9.42 -2.09 -3.36
CA SER A 111 9.97 -3.14 -2.50
C SER A 111 11.49 -3.09 -2.41
N LYS A 112 12.18 -3.05 -3.56
CA LYS A 112 13.64 -2.94 -3.64
C LYS A 112 14.16 -1.70 -2.93
N ARG A 113 13.51 -0.55 -3.13
CA ARG A 113 13.95 0.72 -2.55
C ARG A 113 13.76 0.79 -1.05
N LEU A 114 12.61 0.33 -0.54
CA LEU A 114 12.34 0.33 0.89
C LEU A 114 13.27 -0.63 1.64
N VAL A 115 13.50 -1.83 1.13
CA VAL A 115 14.43 -2.80 1.75
C VAL A 115 15.89 -2.35 1.61
N GLY A 116 16.25 -1.63 0.55
CA GLY A 116 17.58 -1.05 0.40
C GLY A 116 17.83 0.17 1.31
N ARG A 117 16.78 0.91 1.68
CA ARG A 117 16.88 2.13 2.49
C ARG A 117 16.70 1.88 3.98
N PHE A 118 15.84 0.93 4.34
CA PHE A 118 15.44 0.67 5.72
C PHE A 118 15.76 -0.77 6.11
N THR A 119 16.04 -0.96 7.40
CA THR A 119 15.99 -2.30 7.98
C THR A 119 14.51 -2.66 8.17
N VAL A 120 14.05 -3.67 7.43
CA VAL A 120 12.65 -4.12 7.46
C VAL A 120 12.58 -5.51 8.07
N VAL A 121 11.75 -5.68 9.09
CA VAL A 121 11.53 -6.96 9.78
C VAL A 121 10.04 -7.25 9.78
N GLN A 122 9.67 -8.51 9.55
CA GLN A 122 8.29 -8.94 9.73
C GLN A 122 7.92 -8.98 11.21
N VAL A 123 6.72 -8.49 11.51
CA VAL A 123 6.16 -8.52 12.87
C VAL A 123 5.03 -9.52 12.88
N ASP A 124 5.10 -10.48 13.79
CA ASP A 124 3.99 -11.39 14.04
C ASP A 124 2.91 -10.66 14.86
N ASN A 125 1.86 -10.22 14.18
CA ASN A 125 0.70 -9.59 14.81
C ASN A 125 -0.43 -10.59 15.10
N SER A 126 -0.15 -11.88 15.13
CA SER A 126 -1.17 -12.90 15.43
C SER A 126 -1.87 -12.64 16.77
N GLU A 127 -1.16 -12.19 17.80
CA GLU A 127 -1.74 -11.81 19.09
C GLU A 127 -2.69 -10.60 19.00
N GLU A 128 -2.33 -9.56 18.25
CA GLU A 128 -3.17 -8.37 18.05
C GLU A 128 -4.43 -8.71 17.23
N LEU A 129 -4.32 -9.60 16.24
CA LEU A 129 -5.46 -10.14 15.50
C LEU A 129 -6.39 -10.95 16.38
N LEU A 130 -5.84 -11.81 17.25
CA LEU A 130 -6.60 -12.58 18.24
C LEU A 130 -7.30 -11.66 19.24
N ARG A 131 -6.67 -10.56 19.66
CA ARG A 131 -7.26 -9.58 20.58
C ARG A 131 -8.41 -8.80 19.95
N ARG A 132 -8.28 -8.41 18.67
CA ARG A 132 -9.35 -7.73 17.92
C ARG A 132 -10.54 -8.64 17.62
N SER A 133 -10.30 -9.93 17.37
CA SER A 133 -11.38 -10.90 17.14
C SER A 133 -12.08 -11.35 18.42
N SER A 134 -11.39 -11.34 19.57
CA SER A 134 -11.97 -11.68 20.87
C SER A 134 -12.70 -10.53 21.58
N GLY A 135 -12.54 -9.27 21.12
CA GLY A 135 -13.19 -8.08 21.68
C GLY A 135 -14.57 -7.73 21.11
N GLY A 136 -15.17 -8.54 20.23
CA GLY A 136 -16.35 -8.14 19.47
C GLY A 136 -17.25 -9.28 19.00
N SER A 137 -17.64 -10.17 19.90
CA SER A 137 -18.79 -11.06 19.72
C SER A 137 -19.89 -10.68 20.73
N GLY A 138 -20.30 -9.41 20.70
CA GLY A 138 -21.61 -9.04 21.20
C GLY A 138 -22.64 -9.44 20.15
N THR A 139 -23.28 -10.59 20.36
CA THR A 139 -24.46 -11.07 19.64
C THR A 139 -25.59 -10.04 19.77
N TRP A 140 -25.67 -9.11 18.82
CA TRP A 140 -26.70 -8.05 18.76
C TRP A 140 -28.14 -8.57 18.60
N TRP A 141 -28.37 -9.89 18.53
CA TRP A 141 -29.69 -10.52 18.47
C TRP A 141 -30.12 -11.21 19.78
N GLU A 142 -29.30 -11.24 20.83
CA GLU A 142 -29.63 -11.96 22.09
C GLU A 142 -30.39 -11.14 23.15
N THR A 143 -30.74 -9.88 22.88
CA THR A 143 -31.58 -9.06 23.79
C THR A 143 -32.92 -8.68 23.16
N GLY A 144 -33.63 -9.69 22.64
CA GLY A 144 -35.09 -9.65 22.51
C GLY A 144 -35.76 -10.16 23.79
N GLN A 145 -35.48 -9.52 24.94
CA GLN A 145 -36.26 -9.77 26.15
C GLN A 145 -37.69 -9.27 25.92
N MET A 146 -38.63 -10.22 25.98
CA MET A 146 -40.06 -9.98 26.16
C MET A 146 -40.27 -8.95 27.27
N ALA A 147 -40.92 -7.83 26.94
CA ALA A 147 -41.58 -7.00 27.92
C ALA A 147 -43.07 -7.42 28.01
N PRO A 148 -43.67 -7.40 29.22
CA PRO A 148 -44.97 -7.99 29.53
C PRO A 148 -46.17 -7.28 28.89
#